data_AF-A0AAV2YIT9-F1
#
_entry.id   AF-A0AAV2YIT9-F1
#
_cell.length_a   1.000
_cell.length_b   1.000
_cell.length_c   1.000
_cell.angle_alpha   90.00
_cell.angle_beta   90.00
_cell.angle_gamma   90.00
#
_symmetry.space_group_name_H-M   'P 1'
#
loop_
_entity.id
_entity.type
_entity.pdbx_description
1 polymer ?
#
loop_
_entity_poly.entity_id
_entity_poly.type
_entity_poly.pdbx_seq_one_letter_code
_entity_poly.pdbx_strand_id
1 'polypeptide(L)'
;TSNDFGPASRHDWATTHAWQPDGTAVIPPSSVTFDQLRAIDRHQREIDTVNANRNNESDFVRVRCRINGGVVELELSIEDLRSGLGLPSYRLCPPF
;
A
#
# COMPACT_ATOMS: atom_id res chain seq x y z
N THR A 1 -19.49 -14.36 -8.51
CA THR A 1 -19.50 -12.91 -8.82
C THR A 1 -19.06 -12.02 -7.64
N SER A 2 -18.76 -12.57 -6.45
CA SER A 2 -18.30 -11.78 -5.28
C SER A 2 -16.79 -11.44 -5.30
N ASN A 3 -16.01 -12.05 -6.19
CA ASN A 3 -14.54 -11.99 -6.14
C ASN A 3 -13.91 -10.72 -6.76
N ASP A 4 -14.72 -9.81 -7.32
CA ASP A 4 -14.21 -8.61 -8.01
C ASP A 4 -13.95 -7.44 -7.05
N PHE A 5 -14.57 -7.45 -5.87
CA PHE A 5 -14.46 -6.39 -4.86
C PHE A 5 -13.26 -6.58 -3.92
N GLY A 6 -12.67 -5.47 -3.48
CA GLY A 6 -11.55 -5.52 -2.53
C GLY A 6 -12.00 -5.79 -1.09
N PRO A 7 -11.04 -5.86 -0.15
CA PRO A 7 -11.30 -6.25 1.22
C PRO A 7 -12.35 -5.38 1.92
N ALA A 8 -12.32 -4.05 1.70
CA ALA A 8 -13.18 -3.13 2.42
C ALA A 8 -14.63 -3.21 1.94
N SER A 9 -14.86 -3.19 0.61
CA SER A 9 -16.20 -3.36 0.03
C SER A 9 -16.81 -4.72 0.36
N ARG A 10 -16.02 -5.80 0.38
CA ARG A 10 -16.54 -7.13 0.76
C ARG A 10 -17.00 -7.19 2.20
N HIS A 11 -16.27 -6.56 3.10
CA HIS A 11 -16.62 -6.54 4.52
C HIS A 11 -17.93 -5.81 4.77
N ASP A 12 -18.08 -4.63 4.17
CA ASP A 12 -19.31 -3.84 4.24
C ASP A 12 -20.50 -4.58 3.61
N TRP A 13 -20.30 -5.23 2.46
CA TRP A 13 -21.35 -6.04 1.83
C TRP A 13 -21.78 -7.21 2.69
N ALA A 14 -20.82 -7.99 3.22
CA ALA A 14 -21.12 -9.13 4.09
C ALA A 14 -21.86 -8.67 5.35
N THR A 15 -21.43 -7.54 5.93
CA THR A 15 -22.08 -6.95 7.10
C THR A 15 -23.51 -6.55 6.76
N THR A 16 -23.71 -5.76 5.71
CA THR A 16 -25.04 -5.27 5.29
C THR A 16 -26.00 -6.42 4.96
N HIS A 17 -25.50 -7.46 4.30
CA HIS A 17 -26.30 -8.65 3.96
C HIS A 17 -26.70 -9.44 5.21
N ALA A 18 -25.84 -9.52 6.23
CA ALA A 18 -26.16 -10.24 7.48
C ALA A 18 -27.33 -9.64 8.27
N TRP A 19 -27.67 -8.37 8.05
CA TRP A 19 -28.86 -7.74 8.65
C TRP A 19 -30.15 -7.99 7.85
N GLN A 20 -30.06 -8.62 6.68
CA GLN A 20 -31.20 -8.85 5.81
C GLN A 20 -31.94 -10.15 6.19
N PRO A 21 -33.27 -10.21 5.99
CA PRO A 21 -34.04 -11.42 6.23
C PRO A 21 -33.57 -12.59 5.37
N ASP A 22 -33.80 -13.80 5.87
CA ASP A 22 -33.52 -15.04 5.15
C ASP A 22 -34.23 -15.08 3.79
N GLY A 23 -33.50 -15.48 2.75
CA GLY A 23 -33.97 -15.50 1.36
C GLY A 23 -33.73 -14.20 0.58
N THR A 24 -33.13 -13.18 1.20
CA THR A 24 -32.74 -11.96 0.47
C THR A 24 -31.61 -12.26 -0.52
N ALA A 25 -31.81 -11.87 -1.78
CA ALA A 25 -30.84 -12.06 -2.84
C ALA A 25 -29.52 -11.34 -2.54
N VAL A 26 -28.40 -12.05 -2.72
CA VAL A 26 -27.04 -11.53 -2.51
C VAL A 26 -26.65 -10.63 -3.69
N ILE A 27 -26.98 -9.35 -3.59
CA ILE A 27 -26.72 -8.34 -4.63
C ILE A 27 -25.76 -7.28 -4.05
N PRO A 28 -24.79 -6.76 -4.82
CA PRO A 28 -23.93 -5.68 -4.36
C PRO A 28 -24.75 -4.45 -3.91
N PRO A 29 -24.44 -3.85 -2.75
CA PRO A 29 -25.17 -2.68 -2.25
C PRO A 29 -24.94 -1.47 -3.17
N SER A 30 -25.98 -0.67 -3.42
CA SER A 30 -25.87 0.62 -4.14
C SER A 30 -25.73 1.81 -3.19
N SER A 31 -25.14 1.59 -2.00
CA SER A 31 -24.94 2.61 -0.98
C SER A 31 -23.74 3.50 -1.34
N VAL A 32 -23.82 4.79 -1.00
CA VAL A 32 -22.68 5.72 -1.10
C VAL A 32 -21.46 5.19 -0.34
N THR A 33 -21.67 4.54 0.80
CA THR A 33 -20.60 3.91 1.59
C THR A 33 -19.91 2.80 0.82
N PHE A 34 -20.68 1.96 0.11
CA PHE A 34 -20.13 0.87 -0.69
C PHE A 34 -19.30 1.40 -1.87
N ASP A 35 -19.77 2.47 -2.53
CA ASP A 35 -19.02 3.14 -3.60
C ASP A 35 -17.71 3.78 -3.09
N GLN A 36 -17.74 4.42 -1.91
CA GLN A 36 -16.54 4.96 -1.28
C GLN A 36 -15.53 3.87 -0.94
N LEU A 37 -15.99 2.76 -0.34
CA LEU A 37 -15.12 1.62 -0.03
C LEU A 37 -14.54 0.98 -1.29
N ARG A 38 -15.30 0.96 -2.38
CA ARG A 38 -14.82 0.46 -3.68
C ARG A 38 -13.72 1.36 -4.24
N ALA A 39 -13.83 2.67 -4.06
CA ALA A 39 -12.77 3.61 -4.42
C ALA A 39 -11.51 3.41 -3.55
N ILE A 40 -11.67 3.20 -2.25
CA ILE A 40 -10.55 2.89 -1.33
C ILE A 40 -9.83 1.61 -1.77
N ASP A 41 -10.58 0.54 -2.05
CA ASP A 41 -10.02 -0.72 -2.53
C ASP A 41 -9.25 -0.54 -3.86
N ARG A 42 -9.73 0.31 -4.77
CA ARG A 42 -9.02 0.65 -6.01
C ARG A 42 -7.71 1.38 -5.72
N HIS A 43 -7.74 2.41 -4.87
CA HIS A 43 -6.55 3.18 -4.53
C HIS A 43 -5.51 2.34 -3.79
N GLN A 44 -5.93 1.40 -2.93
CA GLN A 44 -5.01 0.49 -2.28
C GLN A 44 -4.28 -0.40 -3.29
N ARG A 45 -4.99 -0.96 -4.29
CA ARG A 45 -4.36 -1.74 -5.36
C ARG A 45 -3.35 -0.92 -6.17
N GLU A 46 -3.66 0.35 -6.43
CA GLU A 46 -2.74 1.28 -7.11
C GLU A 46 -1.47 1.50 -6.28
N ILE A 47 -1.62 1.76 -4.98
CA ILE A 47 -0.50 1.92 -4.03
C ILE A 47 0.35 0.65 -3.98
N ASP A 48 -0.28 -0.52 -3.84
CA ASP A 48 0.42 -1.81 -3.76
C ASP A 48 1.19 -2.10 -5.05
N THR A 49 0.60 -1.82 -6.21
CA THR A 49 1.27 -1.98 -7.52
C THR A 49 2.47 -1.04 -7.64
N VAL A 50 2.30 0.21 -7.23
CA VAL A 50 3.36 1.21 -7.21
C VAL A 50 4.49 0.81 -6.25
N ASN A 51 4.16 0.30 -5.06
CA ASN A 51 5.14 -0.17 -4.09
C ASN A 51 5.88 -1.43 -4.58
N ALA A 52 5.17 -2.39 -5.18
CA ALA A 52 5.77 -3.59 -5.76
C ALA A 52 6.75 -3.26 -6.89
N ASN A 53 6.40 -2.32 -7.77
CA ASN A 53 7.30 -1.86 -8.83
C ASN A 53 8.49 -1.06 -8.27
N ARG A 54 8.30 -0.32 -7.18
CA ARG A 54 9.36 0.50 -6.54
C ARG A 54 10.32 -0.30 -5.66
N ASN A 55 9.92 -1.45 -5.13
CA ASN A 55 10.83 -2.39 -4.47
C ASN A 55 11.83 -3.02 -5.45
N ASN A 56 11.65 -2.85 -6.77
CA ASN A 56 12.65 -3.21 -7.78
C ASN A 56 13.58 -2.02 -8.13
N GLU A 57 13.36 -0.83 -7.58
CA GLU A 57 14.12 0.39 -7.90
C GLU A 57 15.34 0.51 -6.97
N SER A 58 16.42 -0.21 -7.35
CA SER A 58 17.78 -0.17 -6.77
C SER A 58 17.87 -0.30 -5.24
N ASP A 59 18.22 -1.50 -4.78
CA ASP A 59 18.42 -1.83 -3.36
C ASP A 59 19.54 -1.03 -2.68
N PHE A 60 20.40 -0.37 -3.46
CA PHE A 60 21.59 0.33 -2.97
C PHE A 60 21.64 1.79 -3.42
N VAL A 61 22.15 2.65 -2.54
CA VAL A 61 22.39 4.07 -2.80
C VAL A 61 23.84 4.44 -2.44
N ARG A 62 24.47 5.28 -3.27
CA ARG A 62 25.79 5.84 -2.98
C ARG A 62 25.68 7.04 -2.05
N VAL A 63 26.35 6.97 -0.92
CA VAL A 63 26.39 8.01 0.11
C VAL A 63 27.82 8.46 0.33
N ARG A 64 28.03 9.79 0.43
CA ARG A 64 29.32 10.35 0.84
C ARG A 64 29.38 10.43 2.36
N CYS A 65 30.31 9.68 2.94
CA CYS A 65 30.54 9.62 4.38
C CYS A 65 31.88 10.25 4.73
N ARG A 66 31.96 10.89 5.90
CA ARG A 66 33.23 11.41 6.43
C ARG A 66 33.81 10.42 7.44
N ILE A 67 34.93 9.80 7.12
CA ILE A 67 35.61 8.80 7.95
C ILE A 67 37.05 9.27 8.16
N ASN A 68 37.47 9.40 9.43
CA ASN A 68 38.83 9.82 9.80
C ASN A 68 39.31 11.10 9.08
N GLY A 69 38.40 12.05 8.85
CA GLY A 69 38.69 13.31 8.19
C GLY A 69 38.64 13.28 6.66
N GLY A 70 38.66 12.10 6.03
CA GLY A 70 38.47 11.93 4.59
C GLY A 70 37.00 11.73 4.20
N VAL A 71 36.65 12.11 2.97
CA VAL A 71 35.33 11.81 2.39
C VAL A 71 35.44 10.56 1.52
N VAL A 72 34.60 9.57 1.80
CA VAL A 72 34.55 8.28 1.11
C VAL A 72 33.15 8.07 0.56
N GLU A 73 33.03 7.56 -0.66
CA GLU A 73 31.75 7.10 -1.21
C GLU A 73 31.51 5.64 -0.84
N LEU A 74 30.37 5.38 -0.21
CA LEU A 74 29.93 4.04 0.18
C LEU A 74 28.63 3.71 -0.54
N GLU A 75 28.50 2.46 -0.99
CA GLU A 75 27.27 1.92 -1.52
C GLU A 75 26.55 1.16 -0.40
N LEU A 76 25.38 1.67 0.00
CA LEU A 76 24.66 1.20 1.18
C LEU A 76 23.28 0.70 0.79
N SER A 77 22.85 -0.40 1.42
CA SER A 77 21.47 -0.89 1.29
C SER A 77 20.49 0.17 1.79
N ILE A 78 19.46 0.45 1.00
CA ILE A 78 18.40 1.38 1.37
C ILE A 78 17.58 0.83 2.54
N GLU A 79 17.40 -0.49 2.61
CA GLU A 79 16.69 -1.15 3.71
C GLU A 79 17.44 -0.96 5.04
N ASP A 80 18.73 -1.26 5.06
CA ASP A 80 19.56 -1.12 6.26
C ASP A 80 19.66 0.34 6.70
N LEU A 81 19.82 1.25 5.74
CA LEU A 81 19.87 2.69 6.01
C LEU A 81 18.54 3.19 6.61
N ARG A 82 17.39 2.75 6.09
CA ARG A 82 16.08 3.10 6.65
C ARG A 82 15.89 2.53 8.04
N SER A 83 16.23 1.25 8.23
CA SER A 83 16.14 0.57 9.53
C SER A 83 16.99 1.28 10.59
N GLY A 84 18.25 1.60 10.27
CA GLY A 84 19.15 2.33 11.16
C GLY A 84 18.71 3.77 11.46
N LEU A 85 17.96 4.41 10.55
CA LEU A 85 17.44 5.77 10.72
C LEU A 85 16.00 5.81 11.25
N GLY A 86 15.33 4.66 11.48
CA GLY A 86 13.93 4.59 11.88
C GLY A 86 12.96 5.13 10.81
N LEU A 87 13.34 5.08 9.54
CA LEU A 87 12.52 5.54 8.42
C LEU A 87 11.55 4.45 7.97
N PRO A 88 10.35 4.82 7.48
CA PRO A 88 9.42 3.84 6.94
C PRO A 88 9.97 3.16 5.68
N SER A 89 9.45 1.96 5.39
CA SER A 89 9.81 1.16 4.21
C SER A 89 9.35 1.78 2.88
N TYR A 90 8.51 2.81 2.91
CA TYR A 90 8.08 3.57 1.74
C TYR A 90 8.86 4.89 1.59
N ARG A 91 8.95 5.42 0.37
CA ARG A 91 9.58 6.73 0.11
C ARG A 91 8.72 7.84 0.73
N LEU A 92 9.34 8.70 1.54
CA LEU A 92 8.68 9.87 2.15
C LEU A 92 8.34 10.97 1.13
N CYS A 93 9.11 11.06 0.05
CA CYS A 93 8.85 11.96 -1.07
C CYS A 93 8.47 11.11 -2.30
N PRO A 94 7.18 10.98 -2.62
CA PRO A 94 6.76 10.43 -3.89
C PRO A 94 7.36 11.27 -5.04
N PRO A 95 7.69 10.64 -6.19
CA PRO A 95 8.07 11.39 -7.38
C PRO A 95 6.82 12.12 -7.88
N PHE A 96 6.78 13.43 -7.68
CA PHE A 96 5.83 14.36 -8.31
C PHE A 96 6.61 15.24 -9.27
#